data_AF-A0A7C6K8D6-F1
#
_entry.id   AF-A0A7C6K8D6-F1
#
_cell.length_a   1.000
_cell.length_b   1.000
_cell.length_c   1.000
_cell.angle_alpha   90.00
_cell.angle_beta   90.00
_cell.angle_gamma   90.00
#
_symmetry.space_group_name_H-M   'P 1'
#
loop_
_entity.id
_entity.type
_entity.pdbx_description
1 polymer ?
#
loop_
_entity_poly.entity_id
_entity_poly.type
_entity_poly.pdbx_seq_one_letter_code
_entity_poly.pdbx_strand_id
1 'polypeptide(L)'
;MRQYTVAAVQFSPKLKEKANNIKKLYQMARNAAEQGAKLIVLPEMATTGYCFLDRQEIQEYVEQVPGRTTDVFGEIAREYGCYLVVGIAEVDPVTDNYYNTAVLIGPCGPIGKYRKTHLYVSDTVWAKEGDLGYPVFDTEIGKIGCLICMDCYYFEPARMLALQGVEIICNLTNWNGEKCPAPSWHTRAWENVVYVVSTNRCDCERGVLFSGGSGVIAPDGSNISYLDSVDGIAYAQVDLDLTKPKKLVSGIDWMQERRPCLYKNLNLNIYLNNPFSVHRLYNMKSLPEGKASQIGVFQFYPEPFAIEKNLVEIESAAKMAQQNDLDLLVLPEFAVSGRVSSPDEAKWTADLIPSEVLIDKIANLAEKYGVYLVLGAVEEDDDKLYNAVFLINGDGSAVRYRKAHLNGVDKLWATPGDQGFQWVDLPLGRIGLLSGDDCVFPESTMCLAVCGVDIIAVPAAMHEPKPTALKSTGAPLSSAVTFVDDDSVHWHLWRTRAVETNTVIAFANQIDSGGMGWSGIFGPTDWPRQEKVMNCEEGIISYPVDTSSKNGIYPDKPVRVKENVRMRVPSHYDSLVVQKKR
;
A
#
# COMPACT_ATOMS: atom_id res chain seq x y z
N MET A 1 -3.37 12.18 27.57
CA MET A 1 -4.23 11.38 26.70
C MET A 1 -5.10 12.33 25.92
N ARG A 2 -4.85 12.44 24.61
CA ARG A 2 -5.63 13.28 23.68
C ARG A 2 -6.73 12.42 23.08
N GLN A 3 -7.79 12.24 23.85
CA GLN A 3 -8.89 11.34 23.52
C GLN A 3 -10.12 12.08 23.02
N TYR A 4 -10.67 11.63 21.89
CA TYR A 4 -11.82 12.25 21.24
C TYR A 4 -12.74 11.19 20.63
N THR A 5 -14.05 11.44 20.67
CA THR A 5 -15.01 10.67 19.88
C THR A 5 -14.97 11.17 18.44
N VAL A 6 -14.82 10.27 17.48
CA VAL A 6 -14.95 10.54 16.04
C VAL A 6 -16.15 9.78 15.47
N ALA A 7 -16.78 10.34 14.45
CA ALA A 7 -17.94 9.79 13.77
C ALA A 7 -17.71 9.67 12.26
N ALA A 8 -17.81 8.45 11.75
CA ALA A 8 -17.83 8.14 10.32
C ALA A 8 -19.28 7.95 9.87
N VAL A 9 -19.79 8.85 9.03
CA VAL A 9 -21.16 8.76 8.50
C VAL A 9 -21.19 7.87 7.26
N GLN A 10 -22.09 6.88 7.25
CA GLN A 10 -22.49 6.14 6.06
C GLN A 10 -23.82 6.69 5.55
N PHE A 11 -23.86 7.21 4.33
CA PHE A 11 -25.07 7.84 3.79
C PHE A 11 -25.21 7.61 2.30
N SER A 12 -26.42 7.22 1.88
CA SER A 12 -26.76 6.95 0.48
C SER A 12 -27.48 8.15 -0.15
N PRO A 13 -26.76 9.07 -0.83
CA PRO A 13 -27.36 10.25 -1.42
C PRO A 13 -28.25 9.90 -2.62
N LYS A 14 -29.25 10.76 -2.87
CA LYS A 14 -30.01 10.72 -4.12
C LYS A 14 -29.42 11.69 -5.12
N LEU A 15 -28.97 11.16 -6.25
CA LEU A 15 -28.41 11.94 -7.35
C LEU A 15 -29.31 13.13 -7.68
N LYS A 16 -28.72 14.33 -7.74
CA LYS A 16 -29.38 15.60 -8.06
C LYS A 16 -30.41 16.12 -7.05
N GLU A 17 -30.62 15.45 -5.90
CA GLU A 17 -31.51 15.93 -4.83
C GLU A 17 -30.78 16.76 -3.76
N LYS A 18 -29.99 17.75 -4.18
CA LYS A 18 -29.02 18.44 -3.30
C LYS A 18 -29.61 18.96 -1.99
N ALA A 19 -30.77 19.62 -2.04
CA ALA A 19 -31.44 20.15 -0.86
C ALA A 19 -31.90 19.04 0.11
N ASN A 20 -32.39 17.91 -0.40
CA ASN A 20 -32.86 16.79 0.43
C ASN A 20 -31.68 16.05 1.06
N ASN A 21 -30.61 15.83 0.30
CA ASN A 21 -29.38 15.21 0.78
C ASN A 21 -28.76 16.04 1.92
N ILE A 22 -28.59 17.36 1.72
CA ILE A 22 -28.09 18.28 2.75
C ILE A 22 -28.96 18.22 4.01
N LYS A 23 -30.29 18.22 3.88
CA LYS A 23 -31.20 18.12 5.02
C LYS A 23 -30.97 16.84 5.84
N LYS A 24 -30.83 15.68 5.18
CA LYS A 24 -30.60 14.39 5.85
C LYS A 24 -29.21 14.31 6.48
N LEU A 25 -28.18 14.72 5.74
CA LEU A 25 -26.81 14.79 6.25
C LEU A 25 -26.70 15.72 7.45
N TYR A 26 -27.36 16.87 7.42
CA TYR A 26 -27.41 17.80 8.56
C TYR A 26 -27.99 17.12 9.81
N GLN A 27 -29.07 16.36 9.67
CA GLN A 27 -29.66 15.61 10.79
C GLN A 27 -28.70 14.55 11.34
N MET A 28 -28.01 13.80 10.48
CA MET A 28 -27.03 12.80 10.90
C MET A 28 -25.82 13.44 11.58
N ALA A 29 -25.27 14.51 11.00
CA ALA A 29 -24.15 15.24 11.57
C ALA A 29 -24.50 15.89 12.90
N ARG A 30 -25.69 16.49 13.02
CA ARG A 30 -26.20 17.03 14.29
C ARG A 30 -26.34 15.92 15.33
N ASN A 31 -26.92 14.77 14.96
CA ASN A 31 -27.02 13.63 15.87
C ASN A 31 -25.64 13.18 16.37
N ALA A 32 -24.64 13.07 15.50
CA ALA A 32 -23.28 12.75 15.91
C ALA A 32 -22.69 13.79 16.88
N ALA A 33 -22.92 15.07 16.63
CA ALA A 33 -22.47 16.15 17.51
C ALA A 33 -23.17 16.09 18.89
N GLU A 34 -24.48 15.82 18.92
CA GLU A 34 -25.27 15.61 20.15
C GLU A 34 -24.78 14.38 20.95
N GLN A 35 -24.27 13.34 20.27
CA GLN A 35 -23.60 12.19 20.89
C GLN A 35 -22.15 12.46 21.31
N GLY A 36 -21.67 13.70 21.17
CA GLY A 36 -20.35 14.13 21.64
C GLY A 36 -19.20 13.89 20.67
N ALA A 37 -19.48 13.58 19.38
CA ALA A 37 -18.43 13.50 18.37
C ALA A 37 -17.73 14.86 18.20
N LYS A 38 -16.40 14.86 18.29
CA LYS A 38 -15.55 16.02 18.07
C LYS A 38 -15.08 16.15 16.63
N LEU A 39 -15.02 15.05 15.88
CA LEU A 39 -14.81 15.03 14.44
C LEU A 39 -15.91 14.22 13.77
N ILE A 40 -16.57 14.80 12.78
CA ILE A 40 -17.63 14.15 12.00
C ILE A 40 -17.23 14.20 10.53
N VAL A 41 -17.10 13.04 9.90
CA VAL A 41 -16.75 12.94 8.48
C VAL A 41 -17.99 12.50 7.72
N LEU A 42 -18.28 13.17 6.59
CA LEU A 42 -19.38 12.83 5.68
C LEU A 42 -18.83 12.24 4.38
N PRO A 43 -19.57 11.36 3.67
CA PRO A 43 -19.08 10.75 2.43
C PRO A 43 -18.76 11.75 1.31
N GLU A 44 -17.98 11.29 0.34
CA GLU A 44 -17.63 12.03 -0.87
C GLU A 44 -18.89 12.38 -1.66
N MET A 45 -19.02 13.64 -2.09
CA MET A 45 -20.13 14.09 -2.95
C MET A 45 -21.53 13.75 -2.39
N ALA A 46 -21.63 13.53 -1.06
CA ALA A 46 -22.87 13.14 -0.40
C ALA A 46 -23.97 14.19 -0.51
N THR A 47 -23.60 15.44 -0.82
CA THR A 47 -24.58 16.51 -1.06
C THR A 47 -25.29 16.35 -2.40
N THR A 48 -24.68 15.76 -3.42
CA THR A 48 -25.19 15.80 -4.81
C THR A 48 -25.49 14.43 -5.42
N GLY A 49 -24.90 13.35 -4.89
CA GLY A 49 -24.67 12.13 -5.67
C GLY A 49 -23.40 12.26 -6.51
N TYR A 50 -23.02 11.20 -7.22
CA TYR A 50 -21.67 11.01 -7.75
C TYR A 50 -21.63 10.76 -9.27
N CYS A 51 -22.51 9.91 -9.80
CA CYS A 51 -22.49 9.38 -11.15
C CYS A 51 -23.00 10.37 -12.22
N PHE A 52 -22.42 11.57 -12.31
CA PHE A 52 -22.73 12.56 -13.37
C PHE A 52 -22.17 12.14 -14.74
N LEU A 53 -22.85 12.50 -15.82
CA LEU A 53 -22.47 12.14 -17.20
C LEU A 53 -21.34 13.02 -17.74
N ASP A 54 -21.37 14.30 -17.40
CA ASP A 54 -20.49 15.32 -17.95
C ASP A 54 -20.55 16.62 -17.12
N ARG A 55 -19.74 17.61 -17.54
CA ARG A 55 -19.70 18.95 -16.96
C ARG A 55 -21.05 19.69 -17.02
N GLN A 56 -21.86 19.47 -18.06
CA GLN A 56 -23.15 20.16 -18.21
C GLN A 56 -24.15 19.66 -17.17
N GLU A 57 -24.18 18.36 -16.93
CA GLU A 57 -25.13 17.75 -16.00
C GLU A 57 -24.91 18.17 -14.54
N ILE A 58 -23.66 18.38 -14.14
CA ILE A 58 -23.32 18.79 -12.76
C ILE A 58 -23.40 20.30 -12.53
N GLN A 59 -23.47 21.11 -13.59
CA GLN A 59 -23.35 22.58 -13.54
C GLN A 59 -24.31 23.26 -12.54
N GLU A 60 -25.51 22.74 -12.33
CA GLU A 60 -26.48 23.31 -11.37
C GLU A 60 -26.18 22.95 -9.91
N TYR A 61 -25.25 22.03 -9.67
CA TYR A 61 -24.97 21.45 -8.36
C TYR A 61 -23.63 21.87 -7.79
N VAL A 62 -22.74 22.44 -8.60
CA VAL A 62 -21.48 23.02 -8.11
C VAL A 62 -21.72 24.27 -7.27
N GLU A 63 -20.86 24.52 -6.30
CA GLU A 63 -20.90 25.74 -5.49
C GLU A 63 -19.49 26.24 -5.16
N GLN A 64 -19.35 27.53 -4.84
CA GLN A 64 -18.10 28.07 -4.35
C GLN A 64 -17.83 27.57 -2.93
N VAL A 65 -16.54 27.45 -2.58
CA VAL A 65 -16.09 27.14 -1.22
C VAL A 65 -15.23 28.31 -0.73
N PRO A 66 -15.65 29.02 0.35
CA PRO A 66 -16.86 28.79 1.16
C PRO A 66 -18.16 29.17 0.42
N GLY A 67 -19.28 28.61 0.89
CA GLY A 67 -20.61 28.81 0.32
C GLY A 67 -21.74 28.20 1.18
N ARG A 68 -22.92 28.04 0.58
CA ARG A 68 -24.15 27.65 1.30
C ARG A 68 -23.99 26.35 2.09
N THR A 69 -23.39 25.32 1.50
CA THR A 69 -23.18 24.04 2.20
C THR A 69 -22.24 24.21 3.40
N THR A 70 -21.16 24.99 3.27
CA THR A 70 -20.26 25.23 4.40
C THR A 70 -20.91 26.05 5.51
N ASP A 71 -21.83 26.96 5.18
CA ASP A 71 -22.59 27.72 6.17
C ASP A 71 -23.52 26.81 6.99
N VAL A 72 -24.29 25.95 6.29
CA VAL A 72 -25.22 25.00 6.91
C VAL A 72 -24.52 24.06 7.89
N PHE A 73 -23.40 23.45 7.49
CA PHE A 73 -22.65 22.56 8.40
C PHE A 73 -21.83 23.34 9.44
N GLY A 74 -21.46 24.59 9.15
CA GLY A 74 -20.81 25.50 10.09
C GLY A 74 -21.69 25.86 11.30
N GLU A 75 -23.02 25.83 11.16
CA GLU A 75 -23.95 25.99 12.29
C GLU A 75 -23.73 24.89 13.34
N ILE A 76 -23.61 23.62 12.92
CA ILE A 76 -23.34 22.48 13.81
C ILE A 76 -21.97 22.64 14.47
N ALA A 77 -20.94 22.94 13.67
CA ALA A 77 -19.57 23.08 14.16
C ALA A 77 -19.48 24.13 15.28
N ARG A 78 -20.19 25.25 15.10
CA ARG A 78 -20.25 26.36 16.07
C ARG A 78 -21.09 26.01 17.30
N GLU A 79 -22.26 25.41 17.13
CA GLU A 79 -23.18 25.06 18.23
C GLU A 79 -22.55 24.02 19.18
N TYR A 80 -21.87 23.00 18.64
CA TYR A 80 -21.36 21.87 19.42
C TYR A 80 -19.84 21.92 19.69
N GLY A 81 -19.14 22.92 19.14
CA GLY A 81 -17.68 23.03 19.27
C GLY A 81 -16.98 21.77 18.74
N CYS A 82 -17.33 21.37 17.52
CA CYS A 82 -16.80 20.20 16.83
C CYS A 82 -16.30 20.56 15.42
N TYR A 83 -15.72 19.57 14.75
CA TYR A 83 -15.16 19.68 13.40
C TYR A 83 -15.93 18.77 12.45
N LEU A 84 -16.21 19.27 11.24
CA LEU A 84 -16.89 18.52 10.19
C LEU A 84 -16.05 18.48 8.92
N VAL A 85 -16.04 17.34 8.22
CA VAL A 85 -15.49 17.24 6.87
C VAL A 85 -16.60 16.90 5.89
N VAL A 86 -16.77 17.75 4.87
CA VAL A 86 -17.89 17.68 3.93
C VAL A 86 -17.38 17.62 2.49
N GLY A 87 -17.89 16.68 1.70
CA GLY A 87 -17.64 16.57 0.26
C GLY A 87 -18.54 17.48 -0.57
N ILE A 88 -17.95 18.33 -1.40
CA ILE A 88 -18.60 19.37 -2.21
C ILE A 88 -18.09 19.31 -3.66
N ALA A 89 -19.03 19.40 -4.61
CA ALA A 89 -18.71 19.74 -5.99
C ALA A 89 -18.39 21.24 -6.06
N GLU A 90 -17.10 21.59 -6.11
CA GLU A 90 -16.63 22.97 -6.07
C GLU A 90 -16.62 23.59 -7.48
N VAL A 91 -16.99 24.86 -7.62
CA VAL A 91 -16.62 25.71 -8.76
C VAL A 91 -15.65 26.81 -8.34
N ASP A 92 -14.55 26.93 -9.08
CA ASP A 92 -13.56 27.99 -8.91
C ASP A 92 -14.03 29.28 -9.60
N PRO A 93 -14.21 30.40 -8.87
CA PRO A 93 -14.82 31.61 -9.42
C PRO A 93 -13.92 32.37 -10.41
N VAL A 94 -12.62 32.05 -10.45
CA VAL A 94 -11.66 32.72 -11.35
C VAL A 94 -11.53 31.95 -12.65
N THR A 95 -11.46 30.63 -12.57
CA THR A 95 -11.18 29.76 -13.72
C THR A 95 -12.40 29.03 -14.29
N ASP A 96 -13.52 29.04 -13.57
CA ASP A 96 -14.73 28.25 -13.89
C ASP A 96 -14.47 26.73 -13.96
N ASN A 97 -13.36 26.27 -13.37
CA ASN A 97 -13.06 24.84 -13.24
C ASN A 97 -13.88 24.23 -12.11
N TYR A 98 -14.30 22.97 -12.31
CA TYR A 98 -14.98 22.20 -11.28
C TYR A 98 -14.04 21.21 -10.62
N TYR A 99 -14.22 20.99 -9.31
CA TYR A 99 -13.37 20.11 -8.52
C TYR A 99 -14.19 19.26 -7.56
N ASN A 100 -13.78 18.01 -7.34
CA ASN A 100 -14.28 17.19 -6.24
C ASN A 100 -13.49 17.56 -4.97
N THR A 101 -14.16 18.13 -3.97
CA THR A 101 -13.51 18.87 -2.88
C THR A 101 -13.98 18.41 -1.50
N ALA A 102 -13.06 18.16 -0.60
CA ALA A 102 -13.32 17.98 0.83
C ALA A 102 -13.03 19.30 1.56
N VAL A 103 -13.95 19.72 2.42
CA VAL A 103 -13.82 20.96 3.20
C VAL A 103 -13.83 20.62 4.68
N LEU A 104 -12.78 21.04 5.40
CA LEU A 104 -12.73 20.97 6.86
C LEU A 104 -13.34 22.24 7.44
N ILE A 105 -14.35 22.07 8.29
CA ILE A 105 -15.11 23.14 8.95
C ILE A 105 -14.90 22.99 10.45
N GLY A 106 -14.49 24.06 11.13
CA GLY A 106 -14.38 24.10 12.59
C GLY A 106 -15.37 25.09 13.23
N PRO A 107 -15.29 25.29 14.55
CA PRO A 107 -16.23 26.14 15.29
C PRO A 107 -16.28 27.60 14.83
N CYS A 108 -15.19 28.10 14.24
CA CYS A 108 -15.07 29.46 13.71
C CYS A 108 -15.40 29.57 12.20
N GLY A 109 -15.78 28.47 11.54
CA GLY A 109 -16.04 28.40 10.11
C GLY A 109 -15.08 27.50 9.35
N PRO A 110 -15.06 27.58 8.00
CA PRO A 110 -14.16 26.77 7.17
C PRO A 110 -12.69 27.02 7.48
N ILE A 111 -11.94 25.95 7.76
CA ILE A 111 -10.50 25.98 8.07
C ILE A 111 -9.68 25.86 6.78
N GLY A 112 -10.13 25.00 5.86
CA GLY A 112 -9.48 24.81 4.58
C GLY A 112 -10.14 23.71 3.76
N LYS A 113 -9.59 23.47 2.58
CA LYS A 113 -10.11 22.50 1.62
C LYS A 113 -9.00 21.70 0.95
N TYR A 114 -9.37 20.54 0.45
CA TYR A 114 -8.55 19.64 -0.35
C TYR A 114 -9.32 19.27 -1.62
N ARG A 115 -8.69 19.38 -2.78
CA ARG A 115 -9.25 19.00 -4.08
C ARG A 115 -8.65 17.64 -4.48
N LYS A 116 -9.50 16.68 -4.86
CA LYS A 116 -9.13 15.29 -5.19
C LYS A 116 -8.02 15.25 -6.25
N THR A 117 -6.90 14.59 -5.95
CA THR A 117 -5.76 14.51 -6.88
C THR A 117 -5.86 13.33 -7.84
N HIS A 118 -6.29 12.16 -7.36
CA HIS A 118 -6.51 10.98 -8.20
C HIS A 118 -7.98 10.90 -8.57
N LEU A 119 -8.35 11.32 -9.78
CA LEU A 119 -9.72 11.24 -10.27
C LEU A 119 -10.10 9.79 -10.60
N TYR A 120 -11.35 9.41 -10.30
CA TYR A 120 -11.91 8.13 -10.73
C TYR A 120 -12.80 8.36 -11.97
N VAL A 121 -13.19 7.30 -12.67
CA VAL A 121 -13.91 7.38 -13.97
C VAL A 121 -15.15 8.29 -13.94
N SER A 122 -15.83 8.39 -12.79
CA SER A 122 -16.99 9.27 -12.65
C SER A 122 -16.63 10.74 -12.43
N ASP A 123 -15.42 11.05 -11.99
CA ASP A 123 -14.92 12.42 -11.81
C ASP A 123 -14.33 12.98 -13.12
N THR A 124 -13.65 12.13 -13.90
CA THR A 124 -12.84 12.57 -15.07
C THR A 124 -13.64 13.23 -16.18
N VAL A 125 -14.98 13.07 -16.19
CA VAL A 125 -15.89 13.65 -17.20
C VAL A 125 -16.37 15.05 -16.84
N TRP A 126 -16.15 15.53 -15.60
CA TRP A 126 -16.63 16.84 -15.15
C TRP A 126 -15.67 17.62 -14.25
N ALA A 127 -14.75 16.96 -13.55
CA ALA A 127 -13.82 17.55 -12.60
C ALA A 127 -12.41 17.69 -13.18
N LYS A 128 -11.69 18.70 -12.70
CA LYS A 128 -10.24 18.85 -12.88
C LYS A 128 -9.49 18.23 -11.70
N GLU A 129 -8.28 17.72 -11.95
CA GLU A 129 -7.36 17.26 -10.92
C GLU A 129 -7.02 18.37 -9.91
N GLY A 130 -6.94 18.00 -8.64
CA GLY A 130 -6.68 18.91 -7.54
C GLY A 130 -5.30 19.56 -7.58
N ASP A 131 -5.25 20.85 -7.23
CA ASP A 131 -4.07 21.72 -7.39
C ASP A 131 -3.57 22.34 -6.08
N LEU A 132 -4.08 21.89 -4.93
CA LEU A 132 -3.76 22.45 -3.61
C LEU A 132 -2.70 21.65 -2.83
N GLY A 133 -2.15 20.59 -3.43
CA GLY A 133 -1.29 19.64 -2.73
C GLY A 133 -2.07 18.87 -1.65
N TYR A 134 -1.39 18.50 -0.58
CA TYR A 134 -1.94 17.69 0.52
C TYR A 134 -1.88 18.47 1.83
N PRO A 135 -2.78 19.44 2.09
CA PRO A 135 -2.72 20.27 3.28
C PRO A 135 -3.04 19.46 4.55
N VAL A 136 -2.29 19.75 5.62
CA VAL A 136 -2.59 19.30 6.99
C VAL A 136 -3.03 20.49 7.81
N PHE A 137 -4.19 20.38 8.44
CA PHE A 137 -4.80 21.43 9.24
C PHE A 137 -4.52 21.17 10.73
N ASP A 138 -3.92 22.14 11.40
CA ASP A 138 -3.68 22.10 12.84
C ASP A 138 -4.93 22.57 13.59
N THR A 139 -5.46 21.73 14.47
CA THR A 139 -6.73 21.97 15.17
C THR A 139 -6.60 21.63 16.66
N GLU A 140 -7.57 22.04 17.47
CA GLU A 140 -7.61 21.69 18.90
C GLU A 140 -7.73 20.18 19.16
N ILE A 141 -8.18 19.42 18.15
CA ILE A 141 -8.35 17.98 18.22
C ILE A 141 -7.28 17.22 17.44
N GLY A 142 -6.13 17.86 17.19
CA GLY A 142 -4.99 17.27 16.50
C GLY A 142 -4.89 17.66 15.03
N LYS A 143 -3.89 17.10 14.35
CA LYS A 143 -3.59 17.40 12.94
C LYS A 143 -4.42 16.55 11.99
N ILE A 144 -5.26 17.21 11.20
CA ILE A 144 -6.23 16.56 10.31
C ILE A 144 -5.84 16.79 8.85
N GLY A 145 -5.86 15.72 8.06
CA GLY A 145 -5.72 15.77 6.60
C GLY A 145 -6.93 15.13 5.93
N CYS A 146 -7.21 15.52 4.70
CA CYS A 146 -8.32 14.96 3.91
C CYS A 146 -7.78 14.25 2.68
N LEU A 147 -8.35 13.08 2.37
CA LEU A 147 -8.18 12.36 1.11
C LEU A 147 -9.57 12.01 0.58
N ILE A 148 -9.67 11.84 -0.74
CA ILE A 148 -10.95 11.52 -1.37
C ILE A 148 -10.81 10.25 -2.19
N CYS A 149 -11.50 9.20 -1.73
CA CYS A 149 -11.71 7.94 -2.43
C CYS A 149 -10.43 7.38 -3.02
N MET A 150 -10.27 7.49 -4.34
CA MET A 150 -9.15 6.94 -5.11
C MET A 150 -7.77 7.40 -4.59
N ASP A 151 -7.67 8.55 -3.92
CA ASP A 151 -6.42 8.99 -3.30
C ASP A 151 -5.88 7.98 -2.28
N CYS A 152 -6.74 7.25 -1.56
CA CYS A 152 -6.32 6.20 -0.62
C CYS A 152 -5.88 4.90 -1.30
N TYR A 153 -6.16 4.72 -2.60
CA TYR A 153 -5.68 3.57 -3.35
C TYR A 153 -4.16 3.64 -3.57
N TYR A 154 -3.61 4.85 -3.68
CA TYR A 154 -2.18 5.14 -3.81
C TYR A 154 -1.56 5.47 -2.45
N PHE A 155 -0.29 5.14 -2.24
CA PHE A 155 0.35 5.38 -0.95
C PHE A 155 0.81 6.83 -0.80
N GLU A 156 1.10 7.50 -1.91
CA GLU A 156 1.73 8.82 -1.92
C GLU A 156 0.87 9.87 -1.24
N PRO A 157 -0.45 10.00 -1.52
CA PRO A 157 -1.27 11.01 -0.85
C PRO A 157 -1.24 10.90 0.68
N ALA A 158 -1.40 9.68 1.21
CA ALA A 158 -1.34 9.44 2.66
C ALA A 158 0.06 9.70 3.23
N ARG A 159 1.11 9.25 2.52
CA ARG A 159 2.50 9.51 2.93
C ARG A 159 2.82 11.00 2.94
N MET A 160 2.32 11.77 1.99
CA MET A 160 2.51 13.23 1.91
C MET A 160 1.88 13.96 3.09
N LEU A 161 0.69 13.53 3.54
CA LEU A 161 0.08 14.04 4.78
C LEU A 161 0.89 13.61 6.02
N ALA A 162 1.35 12.35 6.05
CA ALA A 162 2.11 11.82 7.18
C ALA A 162 3.48 12.49 7.37
N LEU A 163 4.17 12.85 6.28
CA LEU A 163 5.42 13.64 6.31
C LEU A 163 5.22 15.09 6.80
N GLN A 164 3.97 15.55 6.90
CA GLN A 164 3.58 16.82 7.51
C GLN A 164 3.07 16.65 8.96
N GLY A 165 3.06 15.42 9.48
CA GLY A 165 2.68 15.09 10.85
C GLY A 165 1.18 14.95 11.06
N VAL A 166 0.43 14.55 10.04
CA VAL A 166 -1.00 14.23 10.21
C VAL A 166 -1.21 13.15 11.27
N GLU A 167 -2.29 13.25 12.03
CA GLU A 167 -2.69 12.30 13.08
C GLU A 167 -3.99 11.57 12.71
N ILE A 168 -4.88 12.26 11.99
CA ILE A 168 -6.14 11.71 11.48
C ILE A 168 -6.27 12.04 9.99
N ILE A 169 -6.46 11.01 9.16
CA ILE A 169 -6.85 11.15 7.76
C ILE A 169 -8.36 10.94 7.64
N CYS A 170 -9.07 11.96 7.19
CA CYS A 170 -10.48 11.85 6.79
C CYS A 170 -10.54 11.40 5.33
N ASN A 171 -10.97 10.17 5.09
CA ASN A 171 -11.08 9.56 3.77
C ASN A 171 -12.54 9.53 3.32
N LEU A 172 -12.92 10.48 2.48
CA LEU A 172 -14.27 10.60 1.97
C LEU A 172 -14.39 9.74 0.72
N THR A 173 -15.33 8.80 0.67
CA THR A 173 -15.40 7.83 -0.44
C THR A 173 -16.79 7.65 -1.02
N ASN A 174 -16.81 7.32 -2.31
CA ASN A 174 -17.84 6.57 -3.02
C ASN A 174 -17.21 5.26 -3.51
N TRP A 175 -16.70 4.46 -2.56
CA TRP A 175 -15.94 3.26 -2.85
C TRP A 175 -16.83 2.14 -3.39
N ASN A 176 -16.34 1.48 -4.43
CA ASN A 176 -17.02 0.40 -5.13
C ASN A 176 -16.10 -0.80 -5.29
N GLY A 177 -16.65 -1.92 -5.76
CA GLY A 177 -15.85 -2.98 -6.36
C GLY A 177 -15.02 -3.83 -5.40
N GLU A 178 -15.18 -3.69 -4.09
CA GLU A 178 -14.65 -4.63 -3.11
C GLU A 178 -15.35 -4.55 -1.74
N LYS A 179 -15.13 -5.57 -0.91
CA LYS A 179 -15.59 -5.64 0.47
C LYS A 179 -14.89 -4.60 1.34
N CYS A 180 -15.62 -3.88 2.19
CA CYS A 180 -15.10 -2.78 2.99
C CYS A 180 -15.30 -2.99 4.50
N PRO A 181 -14.48 -2.38 5.40
CA PRO A 181 -13.41 -1.39 5.13
C PRO A 181 -12.30 -1.90 4.21
N ALA A 182 -11.91 -1.12 3.21
CA ALA A 182 -11.02 -1.60 2.14
C ALA A 182 -9.60 -1.91 2.65
N PRO A 183 -8.91 -2.94 2.12
CA PRO A 183 -7.53 -3.28 2.50
C PRO A 183 -6.53 -2.13 2.34
N SER A 184 -6.75 -1.24 1.36
CA SER A 184 -5.93 -0.04 1.18
C SER A 184 -6.04 0.91 2.37
N TRP A 185 -7.23 1.10 2.95
CA TRP A 185 -7.45 1.99 4.10
C TRP A 185 -6.70 1.50 5.35
N HIS A 186 -6.70 0.18 5.57
CA HIS A 186 -5.91 -0.48 6.61
C HIS A 186 -4.41 -0.22 6.43
N THR A 187 -3.92 -0.38 5.19
CA THR A 187 -2.53 -0.12 4.84
C THR A 187 -2.15 1.35 5.08
N ARG A 188 -2.99 2.31 4.68
CA ARG A 188 -2.71 3.75 4.90
C ARG A 188 -2.64 4.11 6.39
N ALA A 189 -3.50 3.51 7.22
CA ALA A 189 -3.49 3.70 8.66
C ALA A 189 -2.21 3.15 9.29
N TRP A 190 -1.89 1.88 8.99
CA TRP A 190 -0.73 1.18 9.52
C TRP A 190 0.57 1.86 9.07
N GLU A 191 0.86 1.96 7.78
CA GLU A 191 2.17 2.40 7.26
C GLU A 191 2.56 3.85 7.61
N ASN A 192 1.59 4.65 8.07
CA ASN A 192 1.77 6.04 8.48
C ASN A 192 1.57 6.25 9.99
N VAL A 193 1.09 5.23 10.74
CA VAL A 193 0.70 5.29 12.16
C VAL A 193 -0.29 6.44 12.41
N VAL A 194 -1.40 6.41 11.70
CA VAL A 194 -2.44 7.45 11.80
C VAL A 194 -3.81 6.78 11.92
N TYR A 195 -4.77 7.51 12.48
CA TYR A 195 -6.16 7.10 12.36
C TYR A 195 -6.65 7.39 10.94
N VAL A 196 -7.41 6.46 10.37
CA VAL A 196 -8.15 6.69 9.12
C VAL A 196 -9.64 6.62 9.42
N VAL A 197 -10.34 7.72 9.19
CA VAL A 197 -11.80 7.81 9.29
C VAL A 197 -12.36 7.78 7.87
N SER A 198 -12.82 6.60 7.45
CA SER A 198 -13.34 6.37 6.09
C SER A 198 -14.87 6.44 6.09
N THR A 199 -15.45 7.15 5.14
CA THR A 199 -16.91 7.34 5.04
C THR A 199 -17.38 7.10 3.63
N ASN A 200 -18.34 6.19 3.48
CA ASN A 200 -18.82 5.70 2.20
C ASN A 200 -20.35 5.71 2.14
N ARG A 201 -20.88 5.27 1.01
CA ARG A 201 -22.30 4.97 0.78
C ARG A 201 -22.50 3.47 0.50
N CYS A 202 -23.71 2.96 0.69
CA CYS A 202 -24.03 1.55 0.46
C CYS A 202 -25.34 1.39 -0.31
N ASP A 203 -25.31 1.76 -1.58
CA ASP A 203 -26.47 1.74 -2.47
C ASP A 203 -26.05 1.57 -3.94
N CYS A 204 -26.98 1.85 -4.84
CA CYS A 204 -26.76 1.80 -6.28
C CYS A 204 -27.18 3.14 -6.91
N GLU A 205 -26.29 3.72 -7.71
CA GLU A 205 -26.55 4.95 -8.47
C GLU A 205 -26.19 4.72 -9.94
N ARG A 206 -27.21 4.77 -10.82
CA ARG A 206 -27.04 4.52 -12.27
C ARG A 206 -26.34 3.19 -12.61
N GLY A 207 -26.59 2.16 -11.81
CA GLY A 207 -26.00 0.83 -12.00
C GLY A 207 -24.62 0.65 -11.37
N VAL A 208 -24.00 1.72 -10.85
CA VAL A 208 -22.78 1.62 -10.04
C VAL A 208 -23.17 1.23 -8.62
N LEU A 209 -22.54 0.17 -8.12
CA LEU A 209 -22.77 -0.36 -6.77
C LEU A 209 -21.68 0.15 -5.81
N PHE A 210 -22.08 0.57 -4.61
CA PHE A 210 -21.16 1.07 -3.58
C PHE A 210 -21.13 0.17 -2.34
N SER A 211 -19.93 0.03 -1.77
CA SER A 211 -19.58 -1.07 -0.87
C SER A 211 -19.87 -0.85 0.62
N GLY A 212 -20.30 0.35 1.04
CA GLY A 212 -20.39 0.67 2.46
C GLY A 212 -19.03 0.62 3.17
N GLY A 213 -18.98 0.09 4.39
CA GLY A 213 -17.74 -0.05 5.16
C GLY A 213 -17.27 1.22 5.87
N SER A 214 -18.13 2.21 6.06
CA SER A 214 -17.75 3.44 6.77
C SER A 214 -17.31 3.13 8.19
N GLY A 215 -16.16 3.65 8.62
CA GLY A 215 -15.58 3.25 9.89
C GLY A 215 -14.28 3.98 10.24
N VAL A 216 -13.70 3.51 11.34
CA VAL A 216 -12.48 4.08 11.93
C VAL A 216 -11.44 2.97 12.08
N ILE A 217 -10.28 3.20 11.49
CA ILE A 217 -9.13 2.29 11.53
C ILE A 217 -8.05 2.91 12.41
N ALA A 218 -7.51 2.11 13.32
CA ALA A 218 -6.46 2.50 14.25
C ALA A 218 -5.08 2.56 13.59
N PRO A 219 -4.09 3.23 14.22
CA PRO A 219 -2.72 3.31 13.72
C PRO A 219 -1.99 1.97 13.53
N ASP A 220 -2.47 0.89 14.15
CA ASP A 220 -1.95 -0.48 13.97
C ASP A 220 -2.66 -1.24 12.83
N GLY A 221 -3.53 -0.57 12.07
CA GLY A 221 -4.30 -1.15 10.99
C GLY A 221 -5.55 -1.91 11.46
N SER A 222 -5.87 -1.97 12.76
CA SER A 222 -7.07 -2.65 13.24
C SER A 222 -8.35 -1.82 13.04
N ASN A 223 -9.48 -2.49 12.78
CA ASN A 223 -10.79 -1.85 12.75
C ASN A 223 -11.29 -1.60 14.19
N ILE A 224 -11.63 -0.34 14.51
CA ILE A 224 -12.22 0.01 15.81
C ILE A 224 -13.74 -0.14 15.75
N SER A 225 -14.34 0.38 14.69
CA SER A 225 -15.78 0.35 14.43
C SER A 225 -16.03 0.56 12.94
N TYR A 226 -17.02 -0.12 12.37
CA TYR A 226 -17.47 0.14 11.01
C TYR A 226 -18.93 -0.27 10.82
N LEU A 227 -19.56 0.27 9.77
CA LEU A 227 -20.87 -0.14 9.28
C LEU A 227 -20.69 -1.00 8.04
N ASP A 228 -21.49 -2.05 7.92
CA ASP A 228 -21.52 -2.88 6.72
C ASP A 228 -22.41 -2.22 5.65
N SER A 229 -23.71 -2.53 5.67
CA SER A 229 -24.58 -2.35 4.50
C SER A 229 -25.77 -1.41 4.69
N VAL A 230 -25.79 -0.62 5.77
CA VAL A 230 -26.89 0.30 6.10
C VAL A 230 -26.40 1.72 6.33
N ASP A 231 -27.23 2.70 6.00
CA ASP A 231 -26.99 4.10 6.39
C ASP A 231 -26.97 4.23 7.92
N GLY A 232 -26.05 5.05 8.43
CA GLY A 232 -25.84 5.17 9.87
C GLY A 232 -24.57 5.92 10.23
N ILE A 233 -24.16 5.82 11.49
CA ILE A 233 -22.95 6.47 12.00
C ILE A 233 -22.13 5.45 12.80
N ALA A 234 -20.88 5.22 12.40
CA ALA A 234 -19.91 4.50 13.20
C ALA A 234 -19.17 5.47 14.13
N TYR A 235 -19.16 5.17 15.43
CA TYR A 235 -18.47 5.97 16.44
C TYR A 235 -17.26 5.21 16.97
N ALA A 236 -16.14 5.93 17.17
CA ALA A 236 -14.97 5.40 17.85
C ALA A 236 -14.37 6.45 18.80
N GLN A 237 -13.82 5.97 19.92
CA GLN A 237 -12.88 6.77 20.71
C GLN A 237 -11.48 6.60 20.11
N VAL A 238 -10.82 7.71 19.81
CA VAL A 238 -9.43 7.73 19.33
C VAL A 238 -8.53 8.32 20.39
N ASP A 239 -7.29 7.82 20.50
CA ASP A 239 -6.25 8.42 21.34
C ASP A 239 -5.08 8.84 20.46
N LEU A 240 -4.96 10.15 20.21
CA LEU A 240 -3.93 10.66 19.31
C LEU A 240 -2.51 10.48 19.86
N ASP A 241 -2.35 10.17 21.14
CA ASP A 241 -1.03 9.82 21.68
C ASP A 241 -0.50 8.49 21.10
N LEU A 242 -1.37 7.61 20.57
CA LEU A 242 -0.98 6.39 19.83
C LEU A 242 -0.39 6.68 18.45
N THR A 243 -0.58 7.89 17.91
CA THR A 243 0.03 8.29 16.62
C THR A 243 1.48 8.75 16.76
N LYS A 244 1.95 8.99 17.99
CA LYS A 244 3.30 9.50 18.29
C LYS A 244 4.41 8.47 18.05
N PRO A 245 4.34 7.23 18.57
CA PRO A 245 5.39 6.25 18.33
C PRO A 245 5.33 5.75 16.88
N LYS A 246 6.30 6.14 16.05
CA LYS A 246 6.39 5.69 14.65
C LYS A 246 7.23 4.41 14.49
N LYS A 247 7.36 3.62 15.56
CA LYS A 247 8.27 2.47 15.63
C LYS A 247 7.54 1.15 15.43
N LEU A 248 8.12 0.31 14.59
CA LEU A 248 7.77 -1.09 14.46
C LEU A 248 8.27 -1.93 15.64
N VAL A 249 7.69 -3.11 15.82
CA VAL A 249 8.21 -4.23 16.63
C VAL A 249 9.63 -4.59 16.20
N SER A 250 9.96 -4.48 14.90
CA SER A 250 11.33 -4.66 14.41
C SER A 250 12.30 -3.56 14.88
N GLY A 251 11.81 -2.46 15.46
CA GLY A 251 12.59 -1.34 15.96
C GLY A 251 12.87 -0.24 14.94
N ILE A 252 12.36 -0.37 13.70
CA ILE A 252 12.41 0.65 12.66
C ILE A 252 11.46 1.80 12.97
N ASP A 253 11.93 3.04 12.93
CA ASP A 253 11.07 4.23 12.89
C ASP A 253 10.73 4.61 11.43
N TRP A 254 9.49 4.33 10.99
CA TRP A 254 9.09 4.49 9.58
C TRP A 254 9.30 5.88 9.00
N MET A 255 9.17 6.92 9.80
CA MET A 255 9.26 8.29 9.29
C MET A 255 10.70 8.77 9.26
N GLN A 256 11.48 8.37 10.26
CA GLN A 256 12.85 8.81 10.42
C GLN A 256 13.86 8.00 9.62
N GLU A 257 13.54 6.73 9.33
CA GLU A 257 14.45 5.80 8.67
C GLU A 257 14.21 5.66 7.17
N ARG A 258 13.27 6.44 6.62
CA ARG A 258 13.16 6.63 5.17
C ARG A 258 14.53 6.99 4.58
N ARG A 259 14.75 6.56 3.34
CA ARG A 259 15.95 6.83 2.55
C ARG A 259 15.63 7.69 1.32
N PRO A 260 15.25 8.98 1.44
CA PRO A 260 14.87 9.82 0.29
C PRO A 260 15.91 9.90 -0.84
N CYS A 261 17.20 9.70 -0.53
CA CYS A 261 18.26 9.61 -1.54
C CYS A 261 18.09 8.42 -2.49
N LEU A 262 17.47 7.32 -2.04
CA LEU A 262 17.18 6.14 -2.86
C LEU A 262 15.87 6.27 -3.65
N TYR A 263 15.04 7.26 -3.33
CA TYR A 263 13.67 7.37 -3.84
C TYR A 263 13.53 8.35 -5.02
N LYS A 264 14.63 8.88 -5.57
CA LYS A 264 14.60 9.98 -6.55
C LYS A 264 13.72 9.71 -7.77
N ASN A 265 13.62 8.45 -8.20
CA ASN A 265 12.82 8.05 -9.35
C ASN A 265 11.31 8.13 -9.09
N LEU A 266 10.85 8.27 -7.85
CA LEU A 266 9.42 8.42 -7.54
C LEU A 266 8.81 9.70 -8.12
N ASN A 267 9.63 10.74 -8.36
CA ASN A 267 9.23 12.00 -8.99
C ASN A 267 9.17 11.93 -10.53
N LEU A 268 9.53 10.79 -11.13
CA LEU A 268 9.49 10.61 -12.58
C LEU A 268 8.17 9.96 -13.00
N ASN A 269 7.56 10.48 -14.07
CA ASN A 269 6.38 9.88 -14.70
C ASN A 269 6.79 9.01 -15.90
N ILE A 270 7.50 7.91 -15.63
CA ILE A 270 8.05 7.00 -16.66
C ILE A 270 6.93 6.34 -17.48
N TYR A 271 5.78 6.10 -16.86
CA TYR A 271 4.64 5.38 -17.46
C TYR A 271 3.60 6.28 -18.14
N LEU A 272 3.87 7.59 -18.25
CA LEU A 272 3.03 8.51 -19.03
C LEU A 272 2.94 8.10 -20.51
N ASN A 273 4.04 7.53 -21.03
CA ASN A 273 4.14 7.02 -22.39
C ASN A 273 4.15 5.50 -22.41
N ASN A 274 4.05 4.92 -23.62
CA ASN A 274 4.13 3.47 -23.82
C ASN A 274 5.38 2.86 -23.15
N PRO A 275 5.23 1.90 -22.22
CA PRO A 275 6.34 1.31 -21.49
C PRO A 275 7.43 0.73 -22.39
N PHE A 276 7.07 0.06 -23.49
CA PHE A 276 8.06 -0.49 -24.42
C PHE A 276 8.89 0.59 -25.12
N SER A 277 8.31 1.75 -25.39
CA SER A 277 9.05 2.86 -26.01
C SER A 277 10.03 3.46 -25.02
N VAL A 278 9.58 3.73 -23.79
CA VAL A 278 10.40 4.36 -22.75
C VAL A 278 11.57 3.47 -22.35
N HIS A 279 11.31 2.18 -22.12
CA HIS A 279 12.36 1.23 -21.75
C HIS A 279 13.28 0.83 -22.90
N ARG A 280 12.96 1.13 -24.17
CA ARG A 280 13.84 0.83 -25.31
C ARG A 280 14.71 1.99 -25.74
N LEU A 281 14.19 3.22 -25.73
CA LEU A 281 14.79 4.35 -26.43
C LEU A 281 15.92 5.05 -25.65
N TYR A 282 15.90 5.03 -24.32
CA TYR A 282 16.68 5.98 -23.51
C TYR A 282 17.66 5.33 -22.52
N ASN A 283 18.37 4.28 -22.93
CA ASN A 283 19.40 3.61 -22.11
C ASN A 283 18.89 2.96 -20.80
N MET A 284 17.58 2.98 -20.56
CA MET A 284 16.91 1.99 -19.72
C MET A 284 17.03 0.65 -20.46
N LYS A 285 17.43 -0.43 -19.80
CA LYS A 285 17.47 -1.74 -20.48
C LYS A 285 16.06 -2.08 -20.97
N SER A 286 15.93 -2.48 -22.24
CA SER A 286 14.68 -2.98 -22.80
C SER A 286 14.04 -3.98 -21.86
N LEU A 287 12.71 -3.93 -21.72
CA LEU A 287 12.01 -4.97 -20.97
C LEU A 287 12.31 -6.33 -21.62
N PRO A 288 12.62 -7.38 -20.84
CA PRO A 288 12.85 -8.71 -21.38
C PRO A 288 11.56 -9.21 -22.05
N GLU A 289 11.67 -10.09 -23.04
CA GLU A 289 10.52 -10.65 -23.75
C GLU A 289 9.49 -11.26 -22.79
N GLY A 290 10.00 -11.92 -21.72
CA GLY A 290 9.18 -12.58 -20.71
C GLY A 290 8.58 -13.88 -21.23
N LYS A 291 8.01 -14.68 -20.32
CA LYS A 291 7.28 -15.90 -20.64
C LYS A 291 6.22 -16.20 -19.58
N ALA A 292 5.38 -17.19 -19.86
CA ALA A 292 4.61 -17.86 -18.83
C ALA A 292 5.57 -18.71 -17.97
N SER A 293 5.43 -18.59 -16.66
CA SER A 293 6.31 -19.18 -15.66
C SER A 293 5.54 -19.61 -14.42
N GLN A 294 6.10 -20.55 -13.68
CA GLN A 294 5.70 -20.82 -12.30
C GLN A 294 6.77 -20.27 -11.36
N ILE A 295 6.34 -19.56 -10.32
CA ILE A 295 7.24 -19.11 -9.25
C ILE A 295 6.75 -19.66 -7.92
N GLY A 296 7.65 -19.79 -6.95
CA GLY A 296 7.29 -20.27 -5.62
C GLY A 296 7.95 -19.50 -4.50
N VAL A 297 7.36 -19.63 -3.32
CA VAL A 297 7.97 -19.24 -2.06
C VAL A 297 8.02 -20.47 -1.16
N PHE A 298 9.13 -20.64 -0.45
CA PHE A 298 9.30 -21.67 0.57
C PHE A 298 9.37 -21.01 1.95
N GLN A 299 8.60 -21.56 2.88
CA GLN A 299 8.51 -21.08 4.25
C GLN A 299 9.09 -22.16 5.16
N PHE A 300 10.09 -21.82 5.96
CA PHE A 300 10.67 -22.69 7.00
C PHE A 300 11.36 -21.85 8.07
N TYR A 301 11.83 -22.51 9.14
CA TYR A 301 12.65 -21.89 10.17
C TYR A 301 14.12 -22.25 9.96
N PRO A 302 14.98 -21.32 9.48
CA PRO A 302 16.41 -21.56 9.39
C PRO A 302 17.03 -21.59 10.79
N GLU A 303 17.59 -22.73 11.19
CA GLU A 303 18.16 -22.90 12.53
C GLU A 303 19.44 -22.07 12.67
N PRO A 304 19.55 -21.18 13.68
CA PRO A 304 20.75 -20.36 13.88
C PRO A 304 22.03 -21.19 13.96
N PHE A 305 23.02 -20.79 13.17
CA PHE A 305 24.37 -21.37 13.09
C PHE A 305 24.44 -22.82 12.58
N ALA A 306 23.33 -23.38 12.09
CA ALA A 306 23.24 -24.76 11.59
C ALA A 306 23.35 -24.84 10.05
N ILE A 307 24.42 -24.29 9.47
CA ILE A 307 24.58 -24.09 8.02
C ILE A 307 24.31 -25.36 7.21
N GLU A 308 24.93 -26.48 7.54
CA GLU A 308 24.76 -27.73 6.78
C GLU A 308 23.33 -28.27 6.86
N LYS A 309 22.66 -28.12 8.00
CA LYS A 309 21.25 -28.51 8.15
C LYS A 309 20.36 -27.63 7.29
N ASN A 310 20.57 -26.31 7.34
CA ASN A 310 19.79 -25.36 6.55
C ASN A 310 20.02 -25.56 5.04
N LEU A 311 21.24 -25.91 4.61
CA LEU A 311 21.53 -26.25 3.20
C LEU A 311 20.78 -27.51 2.74
N VAL A 312 20.61 -28.51 3.62
CA VAL A 312 19.77 -29.69 3.33
C VAL A 312 18.31 -29.29 3.13
N GLU A 313 17.78 -28.38 3.93
CA GLU A 313 16.42 -27.86 3.76
C GLU A 313 16.28 -27.05 2.45
N ILE A 314 17.28 -26.24 2.09
CA ILE A 314 17.31 -25.53 0.82
C ILE A 314 17.34 -26.51 -0.37
N GLU A 315 18.11 -27.59 -0.29
CA GLU A 315 18.12 -28.65 -1.32
C GLU A 315 16.76 -29.34 -1.41
N SER A 316 16.11 -29.63 -0.28
CA SER A 316 14.75 -30.17 -0.22
C SER A 316 13.75 -29.24 -0.91
N ALA A 317 13.81 -27.94 -0.62
CA ALA A 317 12.98 -26.92 -1.24
C ALA A 317 13.24 -26.79 -2.75
N ALA A 318 14.49 -26.81 -3.20
CA ALA A 318 14.86 -26.78 -4.62
C ALA A 318 14.35 -28.02 -5.37
N LYS A 319 14.41 -29.20 -4.73
CA LYS A 319 13.81 -30.42 -5.26
C LYS A 319 12.29 -30.31 -5.38
N MET A 320 11.61 -29.77 -4.37
CA MET A 320 10.16 -29.51 -4.45
C MET A 320 9.84 -28.49 -5.55
N ALA A 321 10.69 -27.48 -5.74
CA ALA A 321 10.52 -26.50 -6.81
C ALA A 321 10.59 -27.15 -8.20
N GLN A 322 11.55 -28.04 -8.44
CA GLN A 322 11.61 -28.85 -9.66
C GLN A 322 10.35 -29.71 -9.85
N GLN A 323 9.86 -30.35 -8.77
CA GLN A 323 8.64 -31.17 -8.82
C GLN A 323 7.38 -30.36 -9.15
N ASN A 324 7.38 -29.07 -8.82
CA ASN A 324 6.30 -28.14 -9.11
C ASN A 324 6.55 -27.30 -10.38
N ASP A 325 7.58 -27.64 -11.17
CA ASP A 325 7.95 -26.96 -12.42
C ASP A 325 8.22 -25.45 -12.25
N LEU A 326 8.85 -25.07 -11.13
CA LEU A 326 9.14 -23.68 -10.82
C LEU A 326 10.37 -23.17 -11.56
N ASP A 327 10.24 -21.99 -12.18
CA ASP A 327 11.37 -21.24 -12.71
C ASP A 327 12.13 -20.50 -11.60
N LEU A 328 11.44 -19.97 -10.59
CA LEU A 328 12.03 -19.15 -9.51
C LEU A 328 11.50 -19.60 -8.15
N LEU A 329 12.38 -19.77 -7.17
CA LEU A 329 12.05 -20.03 -5.78
C LEU A 329 12.64 -18.95 -4.87
N VAL A 330 11.78 -18.32 -4.06
CA VAL A 330 12.19 -17.40 -3.02
C VAL A 330 12.18 -18.10 -1.66
N LEU A 331 13.31 -18.03 -0.97
CA LEU A 331 13.53 -18.56 0.37
C LEU A 331 13.54 -17.42 1.39
N PRO A 332 13.37 -17.70 2.70
CA PRO A 332 13.37 -16.67 3.72
C PRO A 332 14.71 -15.92 3.88
N GLU A 333 14.66 -14.81 4.59
CA GLU A 333 15.86 -14.08 5.00
C GLU A 333 16.71 -14.98 5.92
N PHE A 334 18.03 -14.88 5.88
CA PHE A 334 18.95 -15.76 6.63
C PHE A 334 18.73 -17.26 6.41
N ALA A 335 18.27 -17.69 5.23
CA ALA A 335 17.96 -19.09 4.93
C ALA A 335 19.14 -20.05 5.18
N VAL A 336 20.37 -19.57 5.13
CA VAL A 336 21.58 -20.40 5.24
C VAL A 336 22.09 -20.45 6.67
N SER A 337 22.29 -19.29 7.30
CA SER A 337 22.92 -19.20 8.62
C SER A 337 21.95 -19.22 9.78
N GLY A 338 20.66 -18.98 9.53
CA GLY A 338 19.73 -18.50 10.55
C GLY A 338 20.10 -17.09 11.03
N ARG A 339 19.23 -16.54 11.89
CA ARG A 339 19.34 -15.15 12.36
C ARG A 339 20.62 -14.92 13.16
N VAL A 340 21.26 -13.79 12.88
CA VAL A 340 22.41 -13.26 13.64
C VAL A 340 21.99 -12.01 14.42
N SER A 341 22.63 -11.76 15.56
CA SER A 341 22.26 -10.69 16.49
C SER A 341 23.41 -9.80 16.95
N SER A 342 24.66 -10.16 16.61
CA SER A 342 25.85 -9.40 16.98
C SER A 342 26.91 -9.39 15.86
N PRO A 343 27.86 -8.43 15.88
CA PRO A 343 28.98 -8.41 14.95
C PRO A 343 29.79 -9.71 14.94
N ASP A 344 30.04 -10.31 16.11
CA ASP A 344 30.83 -11.54 16.22
C ASP A 344 30.12 -12.73 15.57
N GLU A 345 28.80 -12.85 15.79
CA GLU A 345 27.96 -13.89 15.15
C GLU A 345 27.90 -13.71 13.63
N ALA A 346 27.75 -12.47 13.16
CA ALA A 346 27.72 -12.15 11.74
C ALA A 346 29.08 -12.40 11.07
N LYS A 347 30.19 -11.99 11.71
CA LYS A 347 31.55 -12.24 11.22
C LYS A 347 31.87 -13.73 11.19
N TRP A 348 31.56 -14.45 12.27
CA TRP A 348 31.71 -15.91 12.31
C TRP A 348 30.97 -16.60 11.16
N THR A 349 29.74 -16.15 10.89
CA THR A 349 28.93 -16.66 9.78
C THR A 349 29.59 -16.41 8.42
N ALA A 350 30.06 -15.18 8.18
CA ALA A 350 30.71 -14.79 6.93
C ALA A 350 32.03 -15.54 6.70
N ASP A 351 32.81 -15.79 7.76
CA ASP A 351 34.04 -16.56 7.70
C ASP A 351 33.77 -18.05 7.41
N LEU A 352 32.69 -18.61 7.95
CA LEU A 352 32.34 -20.01 7.77
C LEU A 352 31.77 -20.31 6.38
N ILE A 353 30.97 -19.40 5.82
CA ILE A 353 30.47 -19.49 4.45
C ILE A 353 30.65 -18.17 3.69
N PRO A 354 31.85 -17.90 3.15
CA PRO A 354 32.10 -16.71 2.34
C PRO A 354 31.16 -16.64 1.14
N SER A 355 30.85 -15.43 0.67
CA SER A 355 29.83 -15.23 -0.37
C SER A 355 30.09 -16.01 -1.66
N GLU A 356 31.34 -16.15 -2.09
CA GLU A 356 31.66 -16.95 -3.29
C GLU A 356 31.41 -18.46 -3.07
N VAL A 357 31.72 -18.98 -1.88
CA VAL A 357 31.43 -20.38 -1.52
C VAL A 357 29.92 -20.61 -1.41
N LEU A 358 29.19 -19.65 -0.85
CA LEU A 358 27.73 -19.67 -0.83
C LEU A 358 27.17 -19.72 -2.26
N ILE A 359 27.64 -18.81 -3.12
CA ILE A 359 27.19 -18.73 -4.51
C ILE A 359 27.43 -20.05 -5.24
N ASP A 360 28.63 -20.63 -5.13
CA ASP A 360 28.95 -21.92 -5.74
C ASP A 360 28.02 -23.04 -5.24
N LYS A 361 27.82 -23.15 -3.92
CA LYS A 361 26.93 -24.17 -3.34
C LYS A 361 25.49 -24.03 -3.84
N ILE A 362 24.95 -22.82 -3.85
CA ILE A 362 23.57 -22.57 -4.28
C ILE A 362 23.44 -22.69 -5.81
N ALA A 363 24.43 -22.27 -6.58
CA ALA A 363 24.46 -22.43 -8.03
C ALA A 363 24.41 -23.91 -8.42
N ASN A 364 25.18 -24.78 -7.74
CA ASN A 364 25.10 -26.23 -7.96
C ASN A 364 23.68 -26.78 -7.71
N LEU A 365 22.97 -26.29 -6.69
CA LEU A 365 21.57 -26.67 -6.45
C LEU A 365 20.65 -26.11 -7.54
N ALA A 366 20.80 -24.85 -7.90
CA ALA A 366 20.04 -24.19 -8.95
C ALA A 366 20.20 -24.90 -10.31
N GLU A 367 21.42 -25.31 -10.66
CA GLU A 367 21.70 -26.09 -11.87
C GLU A 367 21.09 -27.49 -11.80
N LYS A 368 21.34 -28.21 -10.69
CA LYS A 368 20.84 -29.58 -10.48
C LYS A 368 19.32 -29.68 -10.57
N TYR A 369 18.61 -28.67 -10.07
CA TYR A 369 17.15 -28.66 -10.01
C TYR A 369 16.49 -27.80 -11.09
N GLY A 370 17.27 -27.01 -11.84
CA GLY A 370 16.78 -26.18 -12.95
C GLY A 370 15.93 -24.99 -12.49
N VAL A 371 16.28 -24.36 -11.37
CA VAL A 371 15.48 -23.28 -10.73
C VAL A 371 16.38 -22.12 -10.30
N TYR A 372 15.93 -20.88 -10.50
CA TYR A 372 16.59 -19.70 -9.93
C TYR A 372 16.27 -19.62 -8.43
N LEU A 373 17.30 -19.43 -7.59
CA LEU A 373 17.15 -19.38 -6.14
C LEU A 373 17.37 -17.95 -5.63
N VAL A 374 16.43 -17.45 -4.82
CA VAL A 374 16.55 -16.15 -4.12
C VAL A 374 16.55 -16.38 -2.62
N LEU A 375 17.55 -15.88 -1.90
CA LEU A 375 17.67 -16.06 -0.46
C LEU A 375 18.41 -14.90 0.23
N GLY A 376 18.18 -14.74 1.54
CA GLY A 376 18.97 -13.83 2.37
C GLY A 376 20.14 -14.53 3.06
N ALA A 377 21.29 -13.86 3.14
CA ALA A 377 22.48 -14.32 3.86
C ALA A 377 23.33 -13.13 4.37
N VAL A 378 24.25 -13.43 5.29
CA VAL A 378 25.28 -12.47 5.71
C VAL A 378 26.34 -12.37 4.61
N GLU A 379 26.64 -11.14 4.18
CA GLU A 379 27.71 -10.83 3.22
C GLU A 379 28.82 -10.06 3.95
N GLU A 380 30.07 -10.38 3.64
CA GLU A 380 31.22 -9.55 4.00
C GLU A 380 31.87 -8.99 2.74
N ASP A 381 32.09 -7.68 2.73
CA ASP A 381 32.75 -6.96 1.63
C ASP A 381 33.51 -5.75 2.19
N ASP A 382 34.80 -5.65 1.88
CA ASP A 382 35.72 -4.61 2.38
C ASP A 382 35.61 -4.37 3.90
N ASP A 383 35.76 -5.43 4.70
CA ASP A 383 35.66 -5.45 6.17
C ASP A 383 34.30 -4.98 6.74
N LYS A 384 33.27 -4.87 5.89
CA LYS A 384 31.91 -4.53 6.30
C LYS A 384 31.00 -5.74 6.14
N LEU A 385 30.11 -5.88 7.12
CA LEU A 385 29.07 -6.90 7.11
C LEU A 385 27.76 -6.31 6.60
N TYR A 386 27.01 -7.08 5.84
CA TYR A 386 25.71 -6.71 5.29
C TYR A 386 24.71 -7.84 5.49
N ASN A 387 23.45 -7.47 5.66
CA ASN A 387 22.34 -8.35 5.41
C ASN A 387 22.00 -8.25 3.92
N ALA A 388 22.26 -9.30 3.16
CA ALA A 388 22.18 -9.28 1.71
C ALA A 388 21.20 -10.33 1.17
N VAL A 389 20.51 -9.97 0.10
CA VAL A 389 19.67 -10.85 -0.71
C VAL A 389 20.43 -11.20 -1.98
N PHE A 390 20.50 -12.49 -2.27
CA PHE A 390 21.13 -13.04 -3.46
C PHE A 390 20.07 -13.65 -4.36
N LEU A 391 20.13 -13.34 -5.66
CA LEU A 391 19.52 -14.16 -6.71
C LEU A 391 20.64 -14.91 -7.42
N ILE A 392 20.59 -16.24 -7.43
CA ILE A 392 21.65 -17.10 -7.95
C ILE A 392 21.10 -18.01 -9.06
N ASN A 393 21.82 -18.03 -10.17
CA ASN A 393 21.55 -18.92 -11.32
C ASN A 393 22.44 -20.17 -11.26
N GLY A 394 22.04 -21.23 -11.97
CA GLY A 394 22.79 -22.48 -12.08
C GLY A 394 24.16 -22.34 -12.75
N ASP A 395 24.36 -21.31 -13.57
CA ASP A 395 25.67 -21.02 -14.20
C ASP A 395 26.67 -20.29 -13.28
N GLY A 396 26.30 -20.07 -12.01
CA GLY A 396 27.13 -19.34 -11.03
C GLY A 396 26.97 -17.82 -11.08
N SER A 397 26.23 -17.26 -12.04
CA SER A 397 25.93 -15.83 -12.03
C SER A 397 25.00 -15.47 -10.87
N ALA A 398 25.29 -14.35 -10.22
CA ALA A 398 24.54 -13.88 -9.05
C ALA A 398 24.33 -12.36 -9.08
N VAL A 399 23.17 -11.94 -8.58
CA VAL A 399 22.86 -10.52 -8.31
C VAL A 399 22.70 -10.37 -6.80
N ARG A 400 23.38 -9.36 -6.26
CA ARG A 400 23.42 -9.06 -4.82
C ARG A 400 22.64 -7.78 -4.55
N TYR A 401 21.81 -7.79 -3.52
CA TYR A 401 21.13 -6.61 -2.99
C TYR A 401 21.40 -6.50 -1.50
N ARG A 402 21.98 -5.38 -1.06
CA ARG A 402 22.24 -5.11 0.36
C ARG A 402 21.06 -4.36 0.96
N LYS A 403 20.51 -4.89 2.05
CA LYS A 403 19.35 -4.34 2.77
C LYS A 403 19.54 -2.86 3.08
N ALA A 404 18.61 -2.03 2.61
CA ALA A 404 18.73 -0.57 2.70
C ALA A 404 18.20 -0.02 4.04
N HIS A 405 17.16 -0.65 4.58
CA HIS A 405 16.50 -0.29 5.84
C HIS A 405 16.77 -1.38 6.89
N LEU A 406 17.73 -1.11 7.77
CA LEU A 406 18.10 -2.03 8.83
C LEU A 406 17.12 -1.95 10.00
N ASN A 407 16.66 -3.10 10.49
CA ASN A 407 15.88 -3.14 11.71
C ASN A 407 16.75 -2.91 12.97
N GLY A 408 16.13 -2.86 14.14
CA GLY A 408 16.82 -2.56 15.40
C GLY A 408 17.95 -3.52 15.74
N VAL A 409 17.81 -4.80 15.37
CA VAL A 409 18.84 -5.84 15.56
C VAL A 409 19.92 -5.72 14.49
N ASP A 410 19.52 -5.55 13.23
CA ASP A 410 20.47 -5.44 12.11
C ASP A 410 21.42 -4.26 12.27
N LYS A 411 20.97 -3.14 12.85
CA LYS A 411 21.83 -1.98 13.14
C LYS A 411 23.00 -2.28 14.08
N LEU A 412 22.95 -3.38 14.84
CA LEU A 412 24.02 -3.76 15.75
C LEU A 412 25.23 -4.33 15.02
N TRP A 413 25.05 -4.85 13.79
CA TRP A 413 26.09 -5.62 13.11
C TRP A 413 26.22 -5.33 11.60
N ALA A 414 25.14 -4.93 10.92
CA ALA A 414 25.11 -4.71 9.49
C ALA A 414 25.35 -3.24 9.10
N THR A 415 25.97 -3.05 7.95
CA THR A 415 26.04 -1.77 7.25
C THR A 415 24.82 -1.65 6.33
N PRO A 416 24.14 -0.48 6.27
CA PRO A 416 23.02 -0.29 5.36
C PRO A 416 23.50 -0.22 3.90
N GLY A 417 22.80 -0.90 2.99
CA GLY A 417 23.04 -0.79 1.56
C GLY A 417 22.76 0.60 1.01
N ASP A 418 23.57 1.05 0.05
CA ASP A 418 23.45 2.38 -0.58
C ASP A 418 23.42 2.36 -2.11
N GLN A 419 23.50 1.18 -2.71
CA GLN A 419 23.54 0.99 -4.17
C GLN A 419 22.18 1.16 -4.87
N GLY A 420 21.13 1.54 -4.13
CA GLY A 420 19.74 1.56 -4.63
C GLY A 420 19.15 0.15 -4.75
N PHE A 421 17.88 0.10 -5.15
CA PHE A 421 17.15 -1.16 -5.27
C PHE A 421 17.56 -1.91 -6.53
N GLN A 422 18.04 -3.14 -6.36
CA GLN A 422 18.61 -3.93 -7.46
C GLN A 422 17.55 -4.77 -8.17
N TRP A 423 17.77 -4.98 -9.45
CA TRP A 423 16.94 -5.84 -10.29
C TRP A 423 17.77 -6.48 -11.41
N VAL A 424 17.26 -7.57 -11.97
CA VAL A 424 17.89 -8.33 -13.05
C VAL A 424 16.87 -8.80 -14.07
N ASP A 425 17.28 -8.85 -15.33
CA ASP A 425 16.48 -9.42 -16.41
C ASP A 425 16.77 -10.91 -16.54
N LEU A 426 15.72 -11.72 -16.48
CA LEU A 426 15.75 -13.16 -16.67
C LEU A 426 14.71 -13.55 -17.74
N PRO A 427 14.74 -14.78 -18.28
CA PRO A 427 13.74 -15.22 -19.27
C PRO A 427 12.29 -15.08 -18.79
N LEU A 428 12.02 -15.28 -17.49
CA LEU A 428 10.69 -15.12 -16.89
C LEU A 428 10.26 -13.67 -16.67
N GLY A 429 11.12 -12.68 -16.88
CA GLY A 429 10.81 -11.26 -16.64
C GLY A 429 11.91 -10.52 -15.89
N ARG A 430 11.65 -9.25 -15.56
CA ARG A 430 12.52 -8.42 -14.73
C ARG A 430 12.20 -8.66 -13.26
N ILE A 431 13.18 -9.13 -12.51
CA ILE A 431 13.07 -9.49 -11.09
C ILE A 431 13.74 -8.42 -10.24
N GLY A 432 13.00 -7.83 -9.31
CA GLY A 432 13.52 -6.92 -8.29
C GLY A 432 13.78 -7.65 -6.98
N LEU A 433 14.80 -7.22 -6.23
CA LEU A 433 15.17 -7.80 -4.95
C LEU A 433 14.94 -6.81 -3.82
N LEU A 434 14.31 -7.26 -2.73
CA LEU A 434 14.16 -6.55 -1.47
C LEU A 434 14.30 -7.53 -0.30
N SER A 435 14.63 -7.05 0.89
CA SER A 435 14.41 -7.80 2.12
C SER A 435 13.02 -7.50 2.70
N GLY A 436 12.57 -8.30 3.68
CA GLY A 436 11.29 -8.10 4.36
C GLY A 436 11.08 -6.68 4.90
N ASP A 437 12.04 -6.17 5.67
CA ASP A 437 11.97 -4.81 6.23
C ASP A 437 12.04 -3.70 5.16
N ASP A 438 12.65 -3.92 3.99
CA ASP A 438 12.64 -2.93 2.91
C ASP A 438 11.25 -2.80 2.28
N CYS A 439 10.47 -3.89 2.27
CA CYS A 439 9.15 -3.98 1.65
C CYS A 439 8.05 -3.28 2.47
N VAL A 440 8.29 -2.96 3.75
CA VAL A 440 7.34 -2.17 4.55
C VAL A 440 7.26 -0.72 4.05
N PHE A 441 8.36 -0.20 3.48
CA PHE A 441 8.42 1.12 2.87
C PHE A 441 7.82 1.06 1.46
N PRO A 442 6.66 1.68 1.20
CA PRO A 442 6.05 1.68 -0.13
C PRO A 442 6.97 2.30 -1.20
N GLU A 443 7.83 3.23 -0.79
CA GLU A 443 8.80 3.86 -1.68
C GLU A 443 9.74 2.83 -2.34
N SER A 444 10.13 1.78 -1.60
CA SER A 444 11.05 0.74 -2.09
C SER A 444 10.43 -0.06 -3.23
N THR A 445 9.21 -0.58 -3.03
CA THR A 445 8.49 -1.37 -4.03
C THR A 445 8.13 -0.52 -5.24
N MET A 446 7.71 0.73 -5.03
CA MET A 446 7.39 1.65 -6.13
C MET A 446 8.63 2.05 -6.94
N CYS A 447 9.80 2.22 -6.32
CA CYS A 447 11.05 2.48 -7.06
C CYS A 447 11.39 1.33 -8.02
N LEU A 448 11.21 0.08 -7.59
CA LEU A 448 11.38 -1.09 -8.46
C LEU A 448 10.32 -1.12 -9.57
N ALA A 449 9.05 -0.84 -9.24
CA ALA A 449 7.96 -0.80 -10.22
C ALA A 449 8.20 0.24 -11.33
N VAL A 450 8.68 1.43 -10.97
CA VAL A 450 9.07 2.49 -11.92
C VAL A 450 10.22 2.05 -12.84
N CYS A 451 11.07 1.12 -12.41
CA CYS A 451 12.12 0.53 -13.23
C CYS A 451 11.63 -0.61 -14.15
N GLY A 452 10.32 -0.92 -14.16
CA GLY A 452 9.74 -1.97 -14.98
C GLY A 452 9.90 -3.38 -14.42
N VAL A 453 10.11 -3.50 -13.11
CA VAL A 453 10.12 -4.80 -12.44
C VAL A 453 8.75 -5.46 -12.53
N ASP A 454 8.72 -6.74 -12.92
CA ASP A 454 7.51 -7.54 -13.02
C ASP A 454 7.23 -8.28 -11.70
N ILE A 455 8.28 -8.84 -11.11
CA ILE A 455 8.23 -9.68 -9.90
C ILE A 455 9.20 -9.12 -8.87
N ILE A 456 8.75 -8.87 -7.65
CA ILE A 456 9.60 -8.52 -6.51
C ILE A 456 9.75 -9.75 -5.63
N ALA A 457 10.97 -10.27 -5.53
CA ALA A 457 11.32 -11.38 -4.65
C ALA A 457 11.76 -10.83 -3.28
N VAL A 458 11.12 -11.29 -2.21
CA VAL A 458 11.27 -10.77 -0.86
C VAL A 458 11.55 -11.90 0.14
N PRO A 459 12.83 -12.27 0.35
CA PRO A 459 13.25 -13.00 1.54
C PRO A 459 12.96 -12.17 2.79
N ALA A 460 12.27 -12.76 3.75
CA ALA A 460 11.81 -12.06 4.95
C ALA A 460 11.98 -12.88 6.23
N ALA A 461 12.13 -12.17 7.34
CA ALA A 461 11.99 -12.67 8.70
C ALA A 461 11.17 -11.66 9.54
N MET A 462 9.94 -11.40 9.11
CA MET A 462 9.06 -10.37 9.66
C MET A 462 8.11 -10.94 10.71
N HIS A 463 7.81 -10.15 11.75
CA HIS A 463 6.84 -10.50 12.81
C HIS A 463 5.51 -9.74 12.70
N GLU A 464 5.44 -8.76 11.81
CA GLU A 464 4.28 -7.91 11.56
C GLU A 464 4.33 -7.30 10.14
N PRO A 465 3.21 -6.79 9.60
CA PRO A 465 1.85 -6.89 10.14
C PRO A 465 1.24 -8.25 9.80
N LYS A 466 0.48 -8.80 10.75
CA LYS A 466 -0.30 -10.02 10.51
C LYS A 466 -1.55 -9.70 9.67
N PRO A 467 -1.98 -10.62 8.78
CA PRO A 467 -3.21 -10.42 8.03
C PRO A 467 -4.42 -10.36 8.98
N THR A 468 -5.44 -9.61 8.57
CA THR A 468 -6.67 -9.43 9.34
C THR A 468 -7.88 -9.96 8.57
N ALA A 469 -8.76 -10.67 9.27
CA ALA A 469 -9.99 -11.22 8.71
C ALA A 469 -11.14 -10.21 8.69
N LEU A 470 -12.13 -10.42 7.82
CA LEU A 470 -13.38 -9.66 7.78
C LEU A 470 -14.57 -10.59 7.53
N LYS A 471 -15.64 -10.40 8.30
CA LYS A 471 -16.90 -11.17 8.18
C LYS A 471 -17.64 -10.86 6.90
N SER A 472 -18.47 -11.79 6.42
CA SER A 472 -19.30 -11.61 5.23
C SER A 472 -20.06 -10.28 5.23
N THR A 473 -20.34 -9.77 4.03
CA THR A 473 -20.96 -8.46 3.83
C THR A 473 -22.34 -8.60 3.18
N GLY A 474 -23.29 -7.79 3.64
CA GLY A 474 -24.58 -7.60 2.99
C GLY A 474 -24.59 -6.45 1.97
N ALA A 475 -23.45 -5.80 1.75
CA ALA A 475 -23.34 -4.70 0.81
C ALA A 475 -23.61 -5.19 -0.62
N PRO A 476 -24.17 -4.35 -1.51
CA PRO A 476 -24.56 -4.76 -2.85
C PRO A 476 -23.32 -4.90 -3.74
N LEU A 477 -22.54 -5.96 -3.57
CA LEU A 477 -21.35 -6.23 -4.38
C LEU A 477 -21.64 -7.25 -5.48
N SER A 478 -20.87 -7.18 -6.58
CA SER A 478 -20.94 -8.22 -7.62
C SER A 478 -20.12 -9.44 -7.19
N SER A 479 -20.79 -10.48 -6.70
CA SER A 479 -20.15 -11.74 -6.27
C SER A 479 -19.35 -12.43 -7.39
N ALA A 480 -19.61 -12.09 -8.66
CA ALA A 480 -18.86 -12.58 -9.81
C ALA A 480 -17.43 -12.01 -9.89
N VAL A 481 -17.17 -10.88 -9.22
CA VAL A 481 -15.89 -10.15 -9.29
C VAL A 481 -15.23 -10.05 -7.91
N THR A 482 -16.04 -10.03 -6.84
CA THR A 482 -15.57 -9.77 -5.46
C THR A 482 -16.10 -10.79 -4.46
N PHE A 483 -15.33 -11.03 -3.41
CA PHE A 483 -15.71 -11.95 -2.34
C PHE A 483 -16.73 -11.30 -1.38
N VAL A 484 -17.86 -11.97 -1.14
CA VAL A 484 -18.90 -11.50 -0.21
C VAL A 484 -18.94 -12.29 1.10
N ASP A 485 -18.35 -13.48 1.13
CA ASP A 485 -18.34 -14.38 2.30
C ASP A 485 -17.24 -14.01 3.31
N ASP A 486 -17.10 -14.80 4.37
CA ASP A 486 -16.05 -14.65 5.39
C ASP A 486 -14.66 -14.74 4.74
N ASP A 487 -13.83 -13.72 4.95
CA ASP A 487 -12.50 -13.60 4.38
C ASP A 487 -11.46 -13.61 5.50
N SER A 488 -10.68 -14.67 5.61
CA SER A 488 -9.71 -14.86 6.69
C SER A 488 -8.44 -14.02 6.54
N VAL A 489 -8.19 -13.46 5.35
CA VAL A 489 -7.00 -12.67 5.01
C VAL A 489 -7.38 -11.39 4.28
N HIS A 490 -8.51 -10.79 4.69
CA HIS A 490 -9.09 -9.59 4.08
C HIS A 490 -8.08 -8.47 3.87
N TRP A 491 -7.36 -8.09 4.93
CA TRP A 491 -6.22 -7.19 4.80
C TRP A 491 -4.92 -7.99 4.88
N HIS A 492 -4.09 -7.83 3.85
CA HIS A 492 -2.71 -8.31 3.80
C HIS A 492 -1.84 -7.23 3.15
N LEU A 493 -0.82 -6.74 3.86
CA LEU A 493 0.00 -5.61 3.38
C LEU A 493 0.62 -5.88 1.99
N TRP A 494 1.19 -7.06 1.80
CA TRP A 494 1.86 -7.44 0.56
C TRP A 494 0.93 -7.51 -0.65
N ARG A 495 -0.37 -7.81 -0.43
CA ARG A 495 -1.39 -7.70 -1.48
C ARG A 495 -1.54 -6.25 -1.93
N THR A 496 -1.72 -5.33 -0.97
CA THR A 496 -1.81 -3.90 -1.28
C THR A 496 -0.54 -3.40 -1.99
N ARG A 497 0.65 -3.84 -1.55
CA ARG A 497 1.92 -3.53 -2.24
C ARG A 497 1.95 -4.04 -3.67
N ALA A 498 1.53 -5.28 -3.93
CA ALA A 498 1.53 -5.87 -5.26
C ALA A 498 0.57 -5.14 -6.22
N VAL A 499 -0.60 -4.78 -5.72
CA VAL A 499 -1.63 -4.06 -6.47
C VAL A 499 -1.20 -2.63 -6.78
N GLU A 500 -0.71 -1.86 -5.80
CA GLU A 500 -0.34 -0.45 -6.02
C GLU A 500 0.83 -0.28 -7.01
N THR A 501 1.73 -1.27 -7.09
CA THR A 501 2.86 -1.30 -8.03
C THR A 501 2.59 -2.07 -9.32
N ASN A 502 1.41 -2.70 -9.44
CA ASN A 502 1.10 -3.77 -10.39
C ASN A 502 2.28 -4.75 -10.58
N THR A 503 2.91 -5.20 -9.50
CA THR A 503 3.94 -6.27 -9.54
C THR A 503 3.36 -7.55 -8.99
N VAL A 504 3.98 -8.69 -9.32
CA VAL A 504 3.85 -9.86 -8.45
C VAL A 504 4.81 -9.70 -7.28
N ILE A 505 4.35 -9.93 -6.05
CA ILE A 505 5.23 -9.96 -4.87
C ILE A 505 5.32 -11.39 -4.37
N ALA A 506 6.52 -11.97 -4.37
CA ALA A 506 6.82 -13.28 -3.81
C ALA A 506 7.51 -13.09 -2.44
N PHE A 507 6.71 -13.16 -1.38
CA PHE A 507 7.13 -12.93 0.00
C PHE A 507 7.34 -14.26 0.73
N ALA A 508 8.59 -14.59 1.02
CA ALA A 508 8.99 -15.81 1.72
C ALA A 508 9.43 -15.46 3.14
N ASN A 509 8.61 -15.78 4.13
CA ASN A 509 8.85 -15.46 5.53
C ASN A 509 9.29 -16.69 6.33
N GLN A 510 9.93 -16.45 7.47
CA GLN A 510 10.20 -17.50 8.46
C GLN A 510 8.97 -17.81 9.33
N ILE A 511 8.95 -19.00 9.94
CA ILE A 511 7.97 -19.44 10.95
C ILE A 511 8.57 -19.44 12.37
N ASP A 512 7.75 -19.84 13.35
CA ASP A 512 8.13 -19.99 14.76
C ASP A 512 8.76 -18.72 15.37
N SER A 513 9.90 -18.84 16.04
CA SER A 513 10.65 -17.70 16.59
C SER A 513 11.27 -16.83 15.48
N GLY A 514 11.37 -17.35 14.27
CA GLY A 514 11.97 -16.69 13.12
C GLY A 514 11.08 -15.66 12.45
N GLY A 515 9.76 -15.78 12.55
CA GLY A 515 8.83 -14.84 11.90
C GLY A 515 7.37 -15.22 12.12
N MET A 516 6.47 -14.35 11.65
CA MET A 516 5.03 -14.54 11.81
C MET A 516 4.44 -15.66 10.95
N GLY A 517 5.22 -16.33 10.10
CA GLY A 517 4.71 -17.11 8.98
C GLY A 517 4.08 -16.20 7.92
N TRP A 518 2.98 -16.66 7.31
CA TRP A 518 2.23 -15.90 6.30
C TRP A 518 3.05 -15.55 5.05
N SER A 519 3.83 -16.52 4.57
CA SER A 519 4.41 -16.43 3.22
C SER A 519 3.31 -16.42 2.17
N GLY A 520 3.55 -15.71 1.07
CA GLY A 520 2.55 -15.55 0.04
C GLY A 520 3.12 -15.07 -1.29
N ILE A 521 2.37 -15.35 -2.36
CA ILE A 521 2.60 -14.78 -3.68
C ILE A 521 1.34 -14.01 -4.06
N PHE A 522 1.51 -12.70 -4.27
CA PHE A 522 0.42 -11.75 -4.45
C PHE A 522 0.45 -11.18 -5.87
N GLY A 523 -0.67 -11.29 -6.59
CA GLY A 523 -0.82 -10.81 -7.95
C GLY A 523 -0.94 -9.29 -8.08
N PRO A 524 -0.80 -8.76 -9.31
CA PRO A 524 -0.72 -7.32 -9.60
C PRO A 524 -2.07 -6.61 -9.67
N THR A 525 -3.18 -7.33 -9.48
CA THR A 525 -4.55 -6.84 -9.66
C THR A 525 -5.39 -7.12 -8.43
N ASP A 526 -6.31 -6.22 -8.14
CA ASP A 526 -7.16 -6.31 -6.96
C ASP A 526 -8.21 -7.42 -7.08
N TRP A 527 -9.02 -7.39 -8.14
CA TRP A 527 -10.14 -8.31 -8.34
C TRP A 527 -10.25 -8.87 -9.77
N PRO A 528 -10.58 -10.17 -9.93
CA PRO A 528 -10.61 -11.18 -8.87
C PRO A 528 -9.20 -11.36 -8.26
N ARG A 529 -9.11 -11.48 -6.93
CA ARG A 529 -7.82 -11.65 -6.24
C ARG A 529 -7.11 -12.88 -6.78
N GLN A 530 -5.85 -12.72 -7.15
CA GLN A 530 -5.00 -13.82 -7.56
C GLN A 530 -3.83 -13.90 -6.59
N GLU A 531 -3.85 -14.89 -5.71
CA GLU A 531 -2.80 -15.08 -4.73
C GLU A 531 -2.74 -16.52 -4.22
N LYS A 532 -1.62 -16.83 -3.57
CA LYS A 532 -1.45 -18.03 -2.74
C LYS A 532 -0.82 -17.58 -1.43
N VAL A 533 -1.36 -18.06 -0.31
CA VAL A 533 -0.91 -17.68 1.03
C VAL A 533 -0.81 -18.94 1.89
N MET A 534 0.24 -19.03 2.70
CA MET A 534 0.54 -20.15 3.58
C MET A 534 0.65 -19.66 5.03
N ASN A 535 -0.13 -20.24 5.93
CA ASN A 535 -0.24 -19.80 7.32
C ASN A 535 0.56 -20.71 8.26
N CYS A 536 1.65 -20.19 8.85
CA CYS A 536 2.44 -20.83 9.92
C CYS A 536 2.90 -22.28 9.72
N GLU A 537 2.76 -22.86 8.54
CA GLU A 537 3.20 -24.21 8.20
C GLU A 537 4.50 -24.16 7.41
N GLU A 538 5.38 -25.13 7.61
CA GLU A 538 6.52 -25.32 6.71
C GLU A 538 6.04 -25.87 5.37
N GLY A 539 6.53 -25.32 4.27
CA GLY A 539 6.15 -25.81 2.96
C GLY A 539 6.44 -24.85 1.80
N ILE A 540 5.96 -25.27 0.63
CA ILE A 540 6.09 -24.53 -0.64
C ILE A 540 4.71 -24.19 -1.18
N ILE A 541 4.57 -23.00 -1.74
CA ILE A 541 3.43 -22.62 -2.57
C ILE A 541 3.91 -22.11 -3.92
N SER A 542 3.13 -22.39 -4.96
CA SER A 542 3.43 -22.02 -6.34
C SER A 542 2.35 -21.11 -6.93
N TYR A 543 2.75 -20.22 -7.83
CA TYR A 543 1.88 -19.26 -8.46
C TYR A 543 2.25 -19.06 -9.95
N PRO A 544 1.28 -19.14 -10.87
CA PRO A 544 1.51 -18.86 -12.28
C PRO A 544 1.69 -17.36 -12.52
N VAL A 545 2.75 -16.98 -13.22
CA VAL A 545 2.99 -15.61 -13.68
C VAL A 545 3.22 -15.60 -15.18
N ASP A 546 2.68 -14.60 -15.88
CA ASP A 546 2.93 -14.41 -17.31
C ASP A 546 3.37 -12.97 -17.56
N THR A 547 4.65 -12.83 -17.93
CA THR A 547 5.29 -11.54 -18.22
C THR A 547 5.51 -11.33 -19.73
N SER A 548 4.99 -12.21 -20.58
CA SER A 548 5.07 -12.07 -22.04
C SER A 548 4.22 -10.90 -22.54
N SER A 549 4.33 -10.56 -23.82
CA SER A 549 3.40 -9.60 -24.44
C SER A 549 3.08 -9.97 -25.88
N LYS A 550 1.80 -10.09 -26.21
CA LYS A 550 1.36 -10.67 -27.49
C LYS A 550 1.62 -9.77 -28.70
N ASN A 551 1.53 -8.45 -28.53
CA ASN A 551 1.34 -7.54 -29.65
C ASN A 551 2.57 -6.73 -30.05
N GLY A 552 3.72 -6.83 -29.35
CA GLY A 552 4.99 -6.13 -29.65
C GLY A 552 4.95 -4.58 -29.67
N ILE A 553 3.76 -3.99 -29.75
CA ILE A 553 3.51 -2.56 -29.90
C ILE A 553 3.24 -1.95 -28.53
N TYR A 554 2.37 -2.56 -27.73
CA TYR A 554 2.03 -2.13 -26.38
C TYR A 554 1.90 -3.36 -25.48
N PRO A 555 2.36 -3.32 -24.22
CA PRO A 555 2.22 -4.44 -23.31
C PRO A 555 0.75 -4.75 -22.98
N ASP A 556 0.40 -6.03 -22.78
CA ASP A 556 -0.99 -6.46 -22.50
C ASP A 556 -1.16 -7.16 -21.14
N LYS A 557 -0.08 -7.35 -20.39
CA LYS A 557 -0.12 -7.91 -19.02
C LYS A 557 -0.10 -6.81 -17.97
N PRO A 558 -0.85 -6.94 -16.86
CA PRO A 558 -0.87 -5.92 -15.80
C PRO A 558 0.53 -5.55 -15.28
N VAL A 559 1.41 -6.55 -15.13
CA VAL A 559 2.80 -6.34 -14.70
C VAL A 559 3.65 -5.52 -15.66
N ARG A 560 3.26 -5.46 -16.94
CA ARG A 560 3.94 -4.70 -17.98
C ARG A 560 3.29 -3.35 -18.25
N VAL A 561 1.95 -3.31 -18.22
CA VAL A 561 1.15 -2.09 -18.44
C VAL A 561 1.35 -1.11 -17.29
N LYS A 562 1.38 -1.61 -16.04
CA LYS A 562 1.55 -0.81 -14.83
C LYS A 562 0.54 0.34 -14.72
N GLU A 563 -0.74 0.04 -14.91
CA GLU A 563 -1.82 1.05 -14.92
C GLU A 563 -1.84 1.91 -13.66
N ASN A 564 -1.65 1.32 -12.47
CA ASN A 564 -1.58 2.07 -11.22
C ASN A 564 -0.32 2.94 -11.14
N VAL A 565 0.81 2.51 -11.69
CA VAL A 565 2.03 3.33 -11.75
C VAL A 565 1.85 4.50 -12.72
N ARG A 566 1.10 4.29 -13.81
CA ARG A 566 0.76 5.32 -14.80
C ARG A 566 -0.16 6.41 -14.25
N MET A 567 -1.08 6.03 -13.37
CA MET A 567 -2.08 6.93 -12.77
C MET A 567 -1.54 7.79 -11.61
N ARG A 568 -0.27 7.62 -11.24
CA ARG A 568 0.39 8.44 -10.22
C ARG A 568 0.48 9.90 -10.66
N VAL A 569 0.60 10.81 -9.70
CA VAL A 569 0.76 12.26 -9.95
C VAL A 569 2.12 12.79 -9.42
N PRO A 570 3.27 12.42 -10.02
CA PRO A 570 4.60 12.75 -9.50
C PRO A 570 4.90 14.24 -9.26
N SER A 571 4.17 15.15 -9.93
CA SER A 571 4.29 16.60 -9.71
C SER A 571 3.95 17.05 -8.29
N HIS A 572 3.28 16.23 -7.48
CA HIS A 572 2.97 16.54 -6.09
C HIS A 572 3.94 15.91 -5.07
N TYR A 573 4.94 15.14 -5.52
CA TYR A 573 5.64 14.17 -4.66
C TYR A 573 7.02 14.61 -4.18
N ASP A 574 7.39 15.88 -4.34
CA ASP A 574 8.72 16.39 -3.95
C ASP A 574 9.10 16.09 -2.50
N SER A 575 8.15 16.08 -1.56
CA SER A 575 8.46 15.75 -0.17
C SER A 575 8.84 14.29 0.06
N LEU A 576 8.49 13.37 -0.86
CA LEU A 576 8.91 11.97 -0.76
C LEU A 576 10.43 11.83 -0.94
N VAL A 577 11.03 12.69 -1.76
CA VAL A 577 12.43 12.56 -2.19
C VAL A 577 13.38 13.56 -1.52
N VAL A 578 12.87 14.37 -0.59
CA VAL A 578 13.65 15.33 0.19
C VAL A 578 13.78 14.83 1.63
N GLN A 579 15.02 14.81 2.12
CA GLN A 579 15.27 14.60 3.54
C GLN A 579 15.08 15.96 4.23
N LYS A 580 14.03 16.09 5.06
CA LYS A 580 13.90 17.26 5.92
C LYS A 580 15.09 17.26 6.90
N LYS A 581 15.92 18.30 6.85
CA LYS A 581 16.91 18.54 7.91
C LYS A 581 16.13 18.73 9.21
N ARG A 582 16.45 17.93 10.22
CA ARG A 582 15.85 18.04 11.56
C ARG A 582 16.17 19.38 12.20
#